data_AF-A0A7V0VYP0-F1
#
_entry.id   AF-A0A7V0VYP0-F1
#
_cell.length_a   1.000
_cell.length_b   1.000
_cell.length_c   1.000
_cell.angle_alpha   90.00
_cell.angle_beta   90.00
_cell.angle_gamma   90.00
#
_symmetry.space_group_name_H-M   'P 1'
#
loop_
_entity.id
_entity.type
_entity.pdbx_description
1 polymer ?
#
loop_
_entity_poly.entity_id
_entity_poly.type
_entity_poly.pdbx_seq_one_letter_code
_entity_poly.pdbx_strand_id
1 'polypeptide(L)'
;MATKSILVNFNGCPSTLDSLMPDNGLANLAGSLLEEGHQTIIMDFGIADIFKRMIPEEINKELNAIYEEFMAKPMDKSKPLPVDRLLELDRLLDDHKEAELKKIADEIIEKANQIDADFIGFKLWTGEGFSGSVKIAQA
;
A
#
# COMPACT_ATOMS: atom_id res chain seq x y z
N MET A 1 20.39 18.28 18.80
CA MET A 1 19.54 19.27 18.10
C MET A 1 18.21 18.57 17.87
N ALA A 2 17.09 19.15 18.31
CA ALA A 2 15.79 18.54 18.06
C ALA A 2 15.51 18.53 16.55
N THR A 3 15.07 17.38 16.03
CA THR A 3 14.70 17.22 14.62
C THR A 3 13.20 16.96 14.50
N LYS A 4 12.66 17.17 13.31
CA LYS A 4 11.29 16.83 12.93
C LYS A 4 11.30 15.69 11.93
N SER A 5 10.49 14.66 12.15
CA SER A 5 10.49 13.48 11.27
C SER A 5 9.11 12.92 10.99
N ILE A 6 9.01 12.22 9.86
CA ILE A 6 7.88 11.37 9.52
C ILE A 6 8.37 9.93 9.47
N LEU A 7 7.68 9.04 10.17
CA LEU A 7 7.88 7.60 10.08
C LEU A 7 6.73 7.01 9.27
N VAL A 8 7.05 6.33 8.18
CA VAL A 8 6.06 5.79 7.24
C VAL A 8 5.94 4.28 7.43
N ASN A 9 4.70 3.81 7.60
CA ASN A 9 4.36 2.41 7.53
C ASN A 9 3.61 2.13 6.23
N PHE A 10 4.22 1.41 5.30
CA PHE A 10 3.56 0.98 4.06
C PHE A 10 3.87 -0.50 3.81
N ASN A 11 2.85 -1.35 3.87
CA ASN A 11 2.99 -2.81 3.75
C ASN A 11 2.48 -3.38 2.42
N GLY A 12 2.13 -2.54 1.46
CA GLY A 12 1.52 -2.97 0.19
C GLY A 12 0.01 -3.17 0.34
N CYS A 13 -0.58 -3.94 -0.58
CA CYS A 13 -1.98 -4.34 -0.42
C CYS A 13 -2.11 -5.38 0.71
N PRO A 14 -2.94 -5.15 1.75
CA PRO A 14 -3.12 -6.10 2.84
C PRO A 14 -3.55 -7.48 2.32
N SER A 15 -2.74 -8.50 2.62
CA SER A 15 -3.02 -9.89 2.24
C SER A 15 -3.52 -10.74 3.41
N THR A 16 -3.33 -10.26 4.65
CA THR A 16 -3.81 -10.89 5.89
C THR A 16 -4.31 -9.83 6.87
N LEU A 17 -5.06 -10.23 7.89
CA LEU A 17 -5.51 -9.31 8.94
C LEU A 17 -4.35 -8.72 9.73
N ASP A 18 -3.24 -9.45 9.85
CA ASP A 18 -2.04 -8.98 10.53
C ASP A 18 -1.42 -7.76 9.82
N SER A 19 -1.65 -7.61 8.51
CA SER A 19 -1.29 -6.41 7.75
C SER A 19 -2.05 -5.15 8.21
N LEU A 20 -3.09 -5.27 9.03
CA LEU A 20 -3.85 -4.13 9.55
C LEU A 20 -3.51 -3.81 11.01
N MET A 21 -2.58 -4.54 11.62
CA MET A 21 -2.15 -4.25 12.97
C MET A 21 -1.22 -3.03 12.99
N PRO A 22 -1.40 -2.10 13.95
CA PRO A 22 -0.47 -1.00 14.14
C PRO A 22 0.98 -1.48 14.35
N ASP A 23 1.95 -0.82 13.73
CA ASP A 23 3.36 -1.21 13.85
C ASP A 23 3.93 -0.78 15.20
N ASN A 24 4.19 -1.78 16.06
CA ASN A 24 4.77 -1.57 17.38
C ASN A 24 6.23 -1.08 17.34
N GLY A 25 6.99 -1.42 16.31
CA GLY A 25 8.38 -0.99 16.15
C GLY A 25 8.49 0.52 15.91
N LEU A 26 7.65 1.06 15.02
CA LEU A 26 7.54 2.48 14.73
C LEU A 26 6.96 3.23 15.93
N ALA A 27 5.98 2.67 16.64
CA ALA A 27 5.46 3.27 17.86
C ALA A 27 6.56 3.42 18.93
N ASN A 28 7.38 2.38 19.13
CA ASN A 28 8.52 2.43 20.05
C ASN A 28 9.58 3.45 19.60
N LEU A 29 9.95 3.44 18.31
CA LEU A 29 10.91 4.41 17.76
C LEU A 29 10.40 5.85 17.93
N ALA A 30 9.11 6.08 17.65
CA ALA A 30 8.49 7.37 17.83
C ALA A 30 8.53 7.81 19.29
N GLY A 31 8.22 6.90 20.23
CA GLY A 31 8.34 7.14 21.66
C GLY A 31 9.75 7.57 22.07
N SER A 32 10.78 6.83 21.64
CA SER A 32 12.18 7.16 21.93
C SER A 32 12.60 8.51 21.35
N LEU A 33 12.17 8.84 20.12
CA LEU A 33 12.46 10.15 19.51
C LEU A 33 11.81 11.29 20.29
N LEU A 34 10.54 11.12 20.70
CA LEU A 34 9.83 12.13 21.50
C LEU A 34 10.48 12.33 22.88
N GLU A 35 10.93 11.26 23.52
CA GLU A 35 11.63 11.30 24.81
C GLU A 35 12.94 12.09 24.74
N GLU A 36 13.69 11.95 23.65
CA GLU A 36 14.93 12.69 23.37
C GLU A 36 14.70 14.12 22.85
N GLY A 37 13.43 14.59 22.85
CA GLY A 37 13.07 15.95 22.48
C GLY A 37 12.96 16.21 20.96
N HIS A 38 12.96 15.16 20.13
CA HIS A 38 12.60 15.28 18.71
C HIS A 38 11.08 15.39 18.55
N GLN A 39 10.64 15.88 17.40
CA GLN A 39 9.25 15.88 16.99
C GLN A 39 9.08 14.81 15.91
N THR A 40 8.16 13.88 16.08
CA THR A 40 7.93 12.85 15.07
C THR A 40 6.46 12.51 14.98
N ILE A 41 6.02 12.19 13.77
CA ILE A 41 4.68 11.65 13.51
C ILE A 41 4.81 10.34 12.74
N ILE A 42 3.77 9.50 12.83
CA ILE A 42 3.67 8.28 12.03
C ILE A 42 2.59 8.50 10.97
N MET A 43 2.93 8.24 9.72
CA MET A 43 1.97 8.11 8.62
C MET A 43 1.79 6.61 8.34
N ASP A 44 0.64 6.08 8.77
CA ASP A 44 0.34 4.67 8.67
C ASP A 44 -0.61 4.38 7.51
N PHE A 45 -0.11 3.66 6.50
CA PHE A 45 -0.86 3.19 5.35
C PHE A 45 -1.27 1.71 5.48
N GLY A 46 -1.00 1.06 6.61
CA GLY A 46 -1.49 -0.28 6.95
C GLY A 46 -2.95 -0.28 7.42
N ILE A 47 -3.81 0.52 6.80
CA ILE A 47 -5.23 0.68 7.20
C ILE A 47 -6.16 0.09 6.13
N ALA A 48 -7.39 -0.28 6.52
CA ALA A 48 -8.34 -0.91 5.61
C ALA A 48 -8.66 -0.08 4.35
N ASP A 49 -8.55 1.25 4.44
CA ASP A 49 -8.76 2.13 3.28
C ASP A 49 -7.69 1.96 2.20
N ILE A 50 -6.49 1.46 2.52
CA ILE A 50 -5.47 1.17 1.51
C ILE A 50 -5.93 0.08 0.54
N PHE A 51 -6.76 -0.86 0.98
CA PHE A 51 -7.30 -1.92 0.13
C PHE A 51 -8.16 -1.32 -0.99
N LYS A 52 -9.04 -0.37 -0.64
CA LYS A 52 -9.90 0.33 -1.60
C LYS A 52 -9.11 1.22 -2.56
N ARG A 53 -7.99 1.77 -2.09
CA ARG A 53 -7.08 2.55 -2.93
C ARG A 53 -6.38 1.65 -3.93
N MET A 54 -5.82 0.52 -3.49
CA MET A 54 -4.99 -0.35 -4.32
C MET A 54 -5.78 -1.22 -5.30
N ILE A 55 -7.03 -1.55 -4.99
CA ILE A 55 -7.88 -2.40 -5.83
C ILE A 55 -9.14 -1.61 -6.24
N PRO A 56 -9.19 -1.08 -7.47
CA PRO A 56 -10.34 -0.31 -7.93
C PRO A 56 -11.58 -1.20 -8.12
N GLU A 57 -12.77 -0.63 -7.92
CA GLU A 57 -14.04 -1.36 -7.90
C GLU A 57 -14.34 -2.01 -9.27
N GLU A 58 -13.92 -1.36 -10.36
CA GLU A 58 -14.08 -1.83 -11.73
C GLU A 58 -13.33 -3.14 -11.97
N ILE A 59 -12.07 -3.23 -11.53
CA ILE A 59 -11.26 -4.45 -11.64
C ILE A 59 -11.87 -5.57 -10.79
N ASN A 60 -12.33 -5.25 -9.58
CA ASN A 60 -12.97 -6.24 -8.71
C ASN A 60 -14.29 -6.77 -9.32
N LYS A 61 -15.10 -5.91 -9.95
CA LYS A 61 -16.34 -6.33 -10.64
C LYS A 61 -16.04 -7.27 -11.81
N GLU A 62 -15.07 -6.93 -12.64
CA GLU A 62 -14.70 -7.76 -13.79
C GLU A 62 -14.09 -9.11 -13.35
N LEU A 63 -13.25 -9.12 -12.32
CA LEU A 63 -12.70 -10.36 -11.76
C LEU A 63 -13.80 -11.27 -11.21
N ASN A 64 -14.81 -10.72 -10.54
CA ASN A 64 -15.97 -11.49 -10.07
C ASN A 64 -16.81 -12.02 -11.23
N ALA A 65 -17.02 -11.24 -12.30
CA ALA A 65 -17.70 -11.72 -13.50
C ALA A 65 -16.96 -12.91 -14.13
N ILE A 66 -15.63 -12.83 -14.25
CA ILE A 66 -14.79 -13.95 -14.69
C ILE A 66 -14.97 -15.15 -13.75
N TYR A 67 -14.89 -14.95 -12.44
CA TYR A 67 -15.05 -16.03 -11.47
C TYR A 67 -16.42 -16.73 -11.58
N GLU A 68 -17.50 -15.95 -11.68
CA GLU A 68 -18.87 -16.47 -11.85
C GLU A 68 -19.04 -17.22 -13.17
N GLU A 69 -18.51 -16.71 -14.28
CA GLU A 69 -18.51 -17.39 -15.57
C GLU A 69 -17.84 -18.78 -15.51
N PHE A 70 -16.83 -18.94 -14.66
CA PHE A 70 -16.08 -20.19 -14.46
C PHE A 70 -16.72 -21.13 -13.43
N MET A 71 -17.29 -20.60 -12.36
CA MET A 71 -17.85 -21.40 -11.26
C MET A 71 -19.32 -21.77 -11.47
N ALA A 72 -20.09 -20.99 -12.24
CA ALA A 72 -21.53 -21.19 -12.40
C ALA A 72 -21.92 -22.31 -13.41
N LYS A 73 -20.95 -22.92 -14.12
CA LYS A 73 -21.22 -24.06 -15.01
C LYS A 73 -20.60 -25.34 -14.42
N PRO A 74 -21.31 -26.51 -14.43
CA PRO A 74 -20.67 -27.78 -14.09
C PRO A 74 -19.45 -27.92 -15.00
N MET A 75 -18.26 -27.99 -14.39
CA MET A 75 -16.93 -27.91 -15.03
C MET A 75 -16.95 -28.48 -16.45
N ASP A 76 -17.25 -27.64 -17.43
CA ASP A 76 -17.04 -27.97 -18.82
C ASP A 76 -15.55 -27.78 -19.04
N LYS A 77 -14.78 -28.84 -18.79
CA LYS A 77 -13.32 -28.85 -18.91
C LYS A 77 -12.83 -28.46 -20.31
N SER A 78 -13.74 -28.34 -21.29
CA SER A 78 -13.43 -27.90 -22.65
C SER A 78 -13.36 -26.37 -22.81
N LYS A 79 -13.89 -25.58 -21.87
CA LYS A 79 -13.88 -24.11 -21.98
C LYS A 79 -12.53 -23.56 -21.51
N PRO A 80 -11.75 -22.88 -22.38
CA PRO A 80 -10.45 -22.34 -21.99
C PRO A 80 -10.62 -21.22 -20.95
N LEU A 81 -9.67 -21.13 -20.01
CA LEU A 81 -9.53 -19.98 -19.11
C LEU A 81 -9.42 -18.69 -19.94
N PRO A 82 -9.99 -17.56 -19.49
CA PRO A 82 -10.00 -16.32 -20.25
C PRO A 82 -8.68 -15.59 -19.95
N VAL A 83 -7.56 -16.24 -20.26
CA VAL A 83 -6.22 -15.83 -19.85
C VAL A 83 -5.93 -14.41 -20.34
N ASP A 84 -6.35 -14.07 -21.56
CA ASP A 84 -6.15 -12.72 -22.11
C ASP A 84 -6.87 -11.63 -21.28
N ARG A 85 -8.11 -11.88 -20.82
CA ARG A 85 -8.83 -10.96 -19.92
C ARG A 85 -8.13 -10.84 -18.57
N LEU A 86 -7.64 -11.96 -18.02
CA LEU A 86 -6.90 -11.95 -16.75
C LEU A 86 -5.60 -11.15 -16.86
N LEU A 87 -4.87 -11.31 -17.97
CA LEU A 87 -3.64 -10.56 -18.24
C LEU A 87 -3.90 -9.07 -18.45
N GLU A 88 -5.02 -8.71 -19.08
CA GLU A 88 -5.43 -7.31 -19.22
C GLU A 88 -5.77 -6.69 -17.86
N LEU A 89 -6.53 -7.39 -17.02
CA LEU A 89 -6.83 -6.94 -15.65
C LEU A 89 -5.58 -6.79 -14.79
N ASP A 90 -4.63 -7.71 -14.90
CA ASP A 90 -3.36 -7.66 -14.18
C ASP A 90 -2.57 -6.38 -14.52
N ARG A 91 -2.46 -6.05 -15.81
CA ARG A 91 -1.81 -4.81 -16.27
C ARG A 91 -2.53 -3.56 -15.76
N LEU A 92 -3.87 -3.54 -15.86
CA LEU A 92 -4.66 -2.41 -15.36
C LEU A 92 -4.50 -2.22 -13.85
N LEU A 93 -4.41 -3.32 -13.10
CA LEU A 93 -4.19 -3.29 -11.65
C LEU A 93 -2.80 -2.75 -11.32
N ASP A 94 -1.77 -3.20 -12.04
CA ASP A 94 -0.40 -2.74 -11.83
C ASP A 94 -0.26 -1.23 -12.15
N ASP A 95 -0.79 -0.77 -13.29
CA ASP A 95 -0.78 0.65 -13.66
C ASP A 95 -1.50 1.51 -12.60
N HIS A 96 -2.63 1.01 -12.07
CA HIS A 96 -3.37 1.68 -11.00
C HIS A 96 -2.58 1.74 -9.69
N LYS A 97 -1.95 0.63 -9.29
CA LYS A 97 -1.09 0.57 -8.10
C LYS A 97 0.07 1.56 -8.20
N GLU A 98 0.74 1.64 -9.35
CA GLU A 98 1.81 2.62 -9.57
C GLU A 98 1.31 4.06 -9.41
N ALA A 99 0.13 4.37 -9.96
CA ALA A 99 -0.48 5.69 -9.81
C ALA A 99 -0.84 5.99 -8.34
N GLU A 100 -1.31 5.01 -7.58
CA GLU A 100 -1.59 5.17 -6.14
C GLU A 100 -0.32 5.36 -5.30
N LEU A 101 0.76 4.65 -5.61
CA LEU A 101 2.06 4.86 -4.94
C LEU A 101 2.54 6.30 -5.10
N LYS A 102 2.34 6.90 -6.28
CA LYS A 102 2.65 8.31 -6.50
C LYS A 102 1.80 9.24 -5.63
N LYS A 103 0.49 8.97 -5.51
CA LYS A 103 -0.39 9.77 -4.62
C LYS A 103 0.02 9.66 -3.16
N ILE A 104 0.41 8.46 -2.71
CA ILE A 104 0.95 8.25 -1.36
C ILE A 104 2.24 9.06 -1.15
N ALA A 105 3.13 9.09 -2.15
CA ALA A 105 4.32 9.93 -2.09
C ALA A 105 3.96 11.42 -2.00
N ASP A 106 3.02 11.89 -2.82
CA ASP A 106 2.53 13.28 -2.77
C ASP A 106 1.95 13.63 -1.39
N GLU A 107 1.17 12.73 -0.77
CA GLU A 107 0.64 12.90 0.60
C GLU A 107 1.75 13.02 1.65
N ILE A 108 2.80 12.18 1.54
CA ILE A 108 3.95 12.22 2.44
C ILE A 108 4.76 13.51 2.24
N ILE A 109 4.99 13.93 0.99
CA ILE A 109 5.70 15.17 0.66
C ILE A 109 4.93 16.38 1.18
N GLU A 110 3.61 16.43 0.95
CA GLU A 110 2.75 17.49 1.48
C GLU A 110 2.89 17.55 3.00
N LYS A 111 2.84 16.40 3.67
CA LYS A 111 2.96 16.36 5.13
C LYS A 111 4.35 16.77 5.61
N ALA A 112 5.41 16.34 4.94
CA ALA A 112 6.79 16.69 5.24
C ALA A 112 7.00 18.20 5.15
N ASN A 113 6.46 18.83 4.10
CA ASN A 113 6.52 20.28 3.92
C ASN A 113 5.69 21.02 4.99
N GLN A 114 4.50 20.53 5.35
CA GLN A 114 3.66 21.15 6.38
C GLN A 114 4.33 21.22 7.76
N ILE A 115 5.18 20.25 8.09
CA ILE A 115 5.86 20.20 9.40
C ILE A 115 7.31 20.67 9.34
N ASP A 116 7.85 20.99 8.16
CA ASP A 116 9.28 21.18 7.91
C ASP A 116 10.13 19.97 8.39
N ALA A 117 9.80 18.77 7.90
CA ALA A 117 10.50 17.55 8.30
C ALA A 117 11.99 17.58 7.87
N ASP A 118 12.89 17.25 8.80
CA ASP A 118 14.32 17.09 8.53
C ASP A 118 14.62 15.77 7.82
N PHE A 119 13.82 14.73 8.09
CA PHE A 119 13.94 13.44 7.41
C PHE A 119 12.62 12.65 7.42
N ILE A 120 12.56 11.67 6.51
CA ILE A 120 11.48 10.69 6.41
C ILE A 120 12.09 9.30 6.54
N GLY A 121 11.57 8.50 7.47
CA GLY A 121 11.99 7.12 7.70
C GLY A 121 10.93 6.14 7.22
N PHE A 122 11.33 5.11 6.48
CA PHE A 122 10.41 4.06 6.01
C PHE A 122 10.64 2.76 6.77
N LYS A 123 9.55 2.18 7.27
CA LYS A 123 9.55 0.77 7.68
C LYS A 123 9.53 -0.10 6.43
N LEU A 124 10.58 -0.91 6.26
CA LEU A 124 10.66 -1.85 5.16
C LEU A 124 10.09 -3.21 5.56
N TRP A 125 8.99 -3.57 4.91
CA TRP A 125 8.39 -4.90 4.99
C TRP A 125 8.98 -5.83 3.92
N THR A 126 8.40 -7.00 3.74
CA THR A 126 8.70 -7.90 2.62
C THR A 126 7.71 -7.68 1.47
N GLY A 127 8.02 -8.21 0.28
CA GLY A 127 7.11 -8.18 -0.87
C GLY A 127 6.77 -6.76 -1.34
N GLU A 128 5.48 -6.52 -1.62
CA GLU A 128 4.99 -5.23 -2.10
C GLU A 128 5.28 -4.07 -1.14
N GLY A 129 5.30 -4.32 0.18
CA GLY A 129 5.66 -3.31 1.17
C GLY A 129 7.11 -2.83 1.04
N PHE A 130 8.04 -3.70 0.63
CA PHE A 130 9.42 -3.30 0.32
C PHE A 130 9.48 -2.46 -0.95
N SER A 131 9.02 -3.04 -2.07
CA SER A 131 9.16 -2.42 -3.39
C SER A 131 8.36 -1.12 -3.48
N GLY A 132 7.17 -1.08 -2.88
CA GLY A 132 6.34 0.12 -2.83
C GLY A 132 6.97 1.22 -1.98
N SER A 133 7.52 0.88 -0.80
CA SER A 133 8.25 1.87 0.03
C SER A 133 9.44 2.48 -0.70
N VAL A 134 10.20 1.67 -1.45
CA VAL A 134 11.32 2.18 -2.27
C VAL A 134 10.84 3.10 -3.38
N LYS A 135 9.77 2.73 -4.09
CA LYS A 135 9.17 3.57 -5.15
C LYS A 135 8.65 4.90 -4.60
N ILE A 136 7.94 4.86 -3.47
CA ILE A 136 7.46 6.06 -2.78
C ILE A 136 8.63 6.99 -2.42
N ALA A 137 9.72 6.44 -1.89
CA ALA A 137 10.90 7.22 -1.51
C ALA A 137 11.70 7.79 -2.70
N GLN A 138 11.49 7.30 -3.91
CA GLN A 138 12.17 7.76 -5.14
C GLN A 138 11.41 8.83 -5.93
N ALA A 139 10.12 9.04 -5.60
CA ALA A 139 9.26 10.02 -6.26
C ALA A 139 9.73 11.47 -6.00
#